data_AF-A0A229HDT1-F1
#
_entry.id   AF-A0A229HDT1-F1
#
_cell.length_a   1.000
_cell.length_b   1.000
_cell.length_c   1.000
_cell.angle_alpha   90.00
_cell.angle_beta   90.00
_cell.angle_gamma   90.00
#
_symmetry.space_group_name_H-M   'P 1'
#
loop_
_entity.id
_entity.type
_entity.pdbx_description
1 polymer ?
#
loop_
_entity_poly.entity_id
_entity_poly.type
_entity_poly.pdbx_seq_one_letter_code
_entity_poly.pdbx_strand_id
1 'polypeptide(L)'
;MTVTQQPPTAADWWVTADQSLTLVGRHTGAARGAPDLLATLSEIAEARRATDAALGAAVQALLGSGRSWDEIATALGLPDAETARRTTAPALEDARRALDERIGHP
;
A
#
# COMPACT_ATOMS: atom_id res chain seq x y z
N MET A 1 10.70 26.08 -15.23
CA MET A 1 11.65 25.08 -14.71
C MET A 1 10.93 23.74 -14.70
N THR A 2 11.28 22.83 -15.59
CA THR A 2 10.72 21.47 -15.62
C THR A 2 11.43 20.68 -14.53
N VAL A 3 10.78 20.49 -13.37
CA VAL A 3 11.24 19.53 -12.38
C VAL A 3 10.97 18.16 -12.98
N THR A 4 12.00 17.51 -13.52
CA THR A 4 11.96 16.08 -13.82
C THR A 4 11.83 15.37 -12.48
N GLN A 5 10.61 15.00 -12.09
CA GLN A 5 10.41 14.17 -10.92
C GLN A 5 11.10 12.83 -11.19
N GLN A 6 12.10 12.52 -10.37
CA GLN A 6 12.80 11.26 -10.43
C GLN A 6 11.79 10.15 -10.06
N PRO A 7 11.77 9.01 -10.80
CA PRO A 7 10.84 7.94 -10.47
C PRO A 7 11.09 7.44 -9.04
N PRO A 8 10.03 7.03 -8.30
CA PRO A 8 10.16 6.59 -6.92
C PRO A 8 11.09 5.38 -6.79
N THR A 9 11.95 5.39 -5.78
CA THR A 9 12.90 4.30 -5.53
C THR A 9 12.25 3.14 -4.77
N ALA A 10 12.90 1.97 -4.72
CA ALA A 10 12.46 0.89 -3.84
C ALA A 10 12.38 1.30 -2.37
N ALA A 11 13.28 2.19 -1.92
CA ALA A 11 13.25 2.74 -0.56
C ALA A 11 12.02 3.62 -0.32
N ASP A 12 11.63 4.44 -1.30
CA ASP A 12 10.41 5.26 -1.23
C ASP A 12 9.16 4.40 -1.06
N TRP A 13 9.11 3.28 -1.77
CA TRP A 13 8.01 2.32 -1.68
C TRP A 13 8.01 1.59 -0.32
N TRP A 14 9.17 1.21 0.20
CA TRP A 14 9.25 0.62 1.54
C TRP A 14 8.76 1.58 2.65
N VAL A 15 9.19 2.84 2.60
CA VAL A 15 8.71 3.86 3.57
C VAL A 15 7.20 4.04 3.47
N THR A 16 6.65 4.02 2.25
CA THR A 16 5.20 4.15 2.03
C THR A 16 4.43 2.94 2.59
N ALA A 17 4.98 1.72 2.45
CA ALA A 17 4.41 0.52 3.04
C ALA A 17 4.38 0.59 4.57
N ASP A 18 5.48 1.00 5.20
CA ASP A 18 5.61 1.14 6.66
C ASP A 18 4.64 2.20 7.24
N GLN A 19 4.55 3.36 6.59
CA GLN A 19 3.60 4.41 6.99
C GLN A 19 2.16 3.95 6.88
N SER A 20 1.83 3.22 5.80
CA SER A 20 0.49 2.67 5.61
C SER A 20 0.15 1.62 6.69
N LEU A 21 1.09 0.73 7.05
CA LEU A 21 0.90 -0.22 8.17
C LEU A 21 0.71 0.49 9.52
N THR A 22 1.40 1.61 9.74
CA THR A 22 1.19 2.43 10.93
C THR A 22 -0.24 2.98 10.99
N LEU A 23 -0.82 3.41 9.85
CA LEU A 23 -2.21 3.85 9.76
C LEU A 23 -3.19 2.71 10.06
N VAL A 24 -2.93 1.48 9.58
CA VAL A 24 -3.74 0.30 9.92
C VAL A 24 -3.83 0.13 11.44
N GLY A 25 -2.69 0.21 12.15
CA GLY A 25 -2.66 0.12 13.61
C GLY A 25 -3.49 1.20 14.30
N ARG A 26 -3.45 2.44 13.80
CA ARG A 26 -4.25 3.57 14.33
C ARG A 26 -5.75 3.35 14.13
N HIS A 27 -6.18 3.03 12.92
CA HIS A 27 -7.59 2.87 12.58
C HIS A 27 -8.20 1.62 13.22
N THR A 28 -7.45 0.52 13.33
CA THR A 28 -7.91 -0.66 14.10
C THR A 28 -8.03 -0.37 15.60
N GLY A 29 -7.14 0.46 16.15
CA GLY A 29 -7.26 0.98 17.52
C GLY A 29 -8.50 1.86 17.70
N ALA A 30 -8.73 2.80 16.78
CA ALA A 30 -9.87 3.70 16.79
C ALA A 30 -11.20 2.95 16.65
N ALA A 31 -11.30 1.97 15.74
CA ALA A 31 -12.48 1.14 15.57
C ALA A 31 -12.88 0.41 16.87
N ARG A 32 -11.92 -0.06 17.67
CA ARG A 32 -12.19 -0.72 18.97
C ARG A 32 -12.72 0.24 20.03
N GLY A 33 -12.38 1.53 19.93
CA GLY A 33 -12.78 2.58 20.88
C GLY A 33 -13.91 3.48 20.36
N ALA A 34 -14.47 3.19 19.19
CA ALA A 34 -15.44 4.05 18.54
C ALA A 34 -16.77 4.09 19.33
N PRO A 35 -17.40 5.28 19.44
CA PRO A 35 -18.60 5.46 20.26
C PRO A 35 -19.86 4.86 19.63
N ASP A 36 -19.86 4.64 18.32
CA ASP A 36 -21.00 4.11 17.57
C ASP A 36 -20.57 3.23 16.39
N LEU A 37 -21.55 2.53 15.81
CA LEU A 37 -21.34 1.57 14.72
C LEU A 37 -20.90 2.22 13.40
N LEU A 38 -21.38 3.44 13.09
CA LEU A 38 -21.00 4.12 11.84
C LEU A 38 -19.56 4.62 11.91
N ALA A 39 -19.14 5.13 13.07
CA ALA A 39 -17.75 5.45 13.35
C ALA A 39 -16.88 4.19 13.25
N THR A 40 -17.31 3.07 13.85
CA THR A 40 -16.59 1.78 13.76
C THR A 40 -16.39 1.33 12.31
N LEU A 41 -17.46 1.37 11.49
CA LEU A 41 -17.40 0.97 10.08
C LEU A 41 -16.48 1.89 9.25
N SER A 42 -16.50 3.19 9.53
CA SER A 42 -15.63 4.17 8.87
C SER A 42 -14.16 3.89 9.17
N GLU A 43 -13.82 3.64 10.43
CA GLU A 43 -12.45 3.29 10.85
C GLU A 43 -11.99 1.94 10.26
N ILE A 44 -12.86 0.94 10.18
CA ILE A 44 -12.54 -0.33 9.49
C ILE A 44 -12.27 -0.09 8.01
N ALA A 45 -13.05 0.77 7.35
CA ALA A 45 -12.84 1.11 5.95
C ALA A 45 -11.50 1.81 5.73
N GLU A 46 -11.09 2.72 6.63
CA GLU A 46 -9.76 3.34 6.57
C GLU A 46 -8.63 2.33 6.83
N ALA A 47 -8.78 1.44 7.81
CA ALA A 47 -7.80 0.37 8.05
C ALA A 47 -7.62 -0.53 6.81
N ARG A 48 -8.72 -0.84 6.10
CA ARG A 48 -8.67 -1.63 4.86
C ARG A 48 -7.91 -0.89 3.76
N ARG A 49 -8.25 0.39 3.50
CA ARG A 49 -7.54 1.22 2.52
C ARG A 49 -6.04 1.30 2.81
N ALA A 50 -5.67 1.52 4.07
CA ALA A 50 -4.28 1.56 4.47
C ALA A 50 -3.57 0.21 4.29
N THR A 51 -4.27 -0.91 4.49
CA THR A 51 -3.73 -2.26 4.24
C THR A 51 -3.46 -2.49 2.75
N ASP A 52 -4.42 -2.11 1.89
CA ASP A 52 -4.29 -2.25 0.44
C ASP A 52 -3.12 -1.37 -0.09
N ALA A 53 -3.00 -0.13 0.39
CA ALA A 53 -1.86 0.73 0.08
C ALA A 53 -0.51 0.14 0.55
N ALA A 54 -0.46 -0.45 1.75
CA ALA A 54 0.74 -1.11 2.25
C ALA A 54 1.17 -2.28 1.37
N LEU A 55 0.22 -3.13 0.97
CA LEU A 55 0.47 -4.27 0.08
C LEU A 55 1.02 -3.80 -1.27
N GLY A 56 0.38 -2.83 -1.90
CA GLY A 56 0.83 -2.33 -3.20
C GLY A 56 2.21 -1.69 -3.13
N ALA A 57 2.51 -0.95 -2.06
CA ALA A 57 3.80 -0.34 -1.85
C ALA A 57 4.90 -1.39 -1.65
N ALA A 58 4.63 -2.44 -0.87
CA ALA A 58 5.57 -3.56 -0.71
C ALA A 58 5.84 -4.28 -2.04
N VAL A 59 4.80 -4.50 -2.87
CA VAL A 59 4.96 -5.09 -4.20
C VAL A 59 5.83 -4.20 -5.11
N GLN A 60 5.58 -2.89 -5.15
CA GLN A 60 6.41 -1.94 -5.90
C GLN A 60 7.86 -1.93 -5.39
N ALA A 61 8.08 -2.01 -4.08
CA ALA A 61 9.41 -2.06 -3.49
C ALA A 61 10.17 -3.33 -3.92
N LEU A 62 9.50 -4.48 -3.94
CA LEU A 62 10.07 -5.75 -4.40
C LEU A 62 10.44 -5.68 -5.89
N LEU A 63 9.54 -5.18 -6.74
CA LEU A 63 9.79 -4.99 -8.17
C LEU A 63 10.95 -4.03 -8.41
N GLY A 64 10.98 -2.89 -7.71
CA GLY A 64 12.07 -1.91 -7.78
C GLY A 64 13.41 -2.45 -7.25
N SER A 65 13.37 -3.50 -6.42
CA SER A 65 14.56 -4.23 -5.94
C SER A 65 14.97 -5.38 -6.88
N GLY A 66 14.29 -5.56 -8.01
CA GLY A 66 14.60 -6.57 -9.01
C GLY A 66 13.92 -7.93 -8.82
N ARG A 67 12.91 -8.04 -7.93
CA ARG A 67 12.14 -9.27 -7.77
C ARG A 67 11.18 -9.48 -8.93
N SER A 68 11.02 -10.74 -9.33
CA SER A 68 10.08 -11.13 -10.39
C SER A 68 8.65 -11.25 -9.86
N TRP A 69 7.69 -11.19 -10.79
CA TRP A 69 6.30 -11.46 -10.46
C TRP A 69 6.05 -12.91 -10.01
N ASP A 70 6.89 -13.87 -10.40
CA ASP A 70 6.81 -15.26 -9.92
C ASP A 70 7.27 -15.40 -8.46
N GLU A 71 8.34 -14.69 -8.07
CA GLU A 71 8.77 -14.61 -6.67
C GLU A 71 7.66 -13.98 -5.80
N ILE A 72 7.02 -12.92 -6.31
CA ILE A 72 5.91 -12.24 -5.64
C ILE A 72 4.68 -13.14 -5.54
N ALA A 73 4.32 -13.86 -6.61
CA ALA A 73 3.22 -14.82 -6.58
C ALA A 73 3.45 -15.91 -5.52
N THR A 74 4.68 -16.44 -5.46
CA THR A 74 5.09 -17.43 -4.47
C THR A 74 4.95 -16.89 -3.04
N ALA A 75 5.42 -15.66 -2.79
CA ALA A 75 5.33 -15.03 -1.48
C ALA A 75 3.87 -14.76 -1.03
N LEU A 76 2.98 -14.49 -1.99
CA LEU A 76 1.55 -14.27 -1.75
C LEU A 76 0.72 -15.56 -1.73
N GLY A 77 1.34 -16.73 -1.98
CA GLY A 77 0.62 -18.00 -2.09
C GLY A 77 -0.33 -18.07 -3.29
N LEU A 78 -0.03 -17.31 -4.36
CA LEU A 78 -0.82 -17.24 -5.58
C LEU A 78 -0.26 -18.21 -6.65
N PRO A 79 -1.11 -18.72 -7.55
CA PRO A 79 -0.73 -19.80 -8.47
C PRO A 79 0.30 -19.38 -9.52
N ASP A 80 0.29 -18.12 -9.95
CA ASP A 80 1.18 -17.62 -11.00
C ASP A 80 1.33 -16.09 -10.97
N ALA A 81 2.34 -15.60 -11.69
CA ALA A 81 2.64 -14.18 -11.87
C ALA A 81 1.46 -13.35 -12.39
N GLU A 82 0.65 -13.91 -13.28
CA GLU A 82 -0.47 -13.20 -13.90
C GLU A 82 -1.61 -12.97 -12.89
N THR A 83 -1.88 -13.98 -12.06
CA THR A 83 -2.80 -13.90 -10.93
C THR A 83 -2.29 -12.93 -9.88
N ALA A 84 -0.99 -12.90 -9.61
CA ALA A 84 -0.40 -11.91 -8.71
C ALA A 84 -0.58 -10.47 -9.22
N ARG A 85 -0.32 -10.21 -10.51
CA ARG A 85 -0.56 -8.88 -11.13
C ARG A 85 -2.01 -8.47 -11.00
N ARG A 86 -2.95 -9.35 -11.37
CA ARG A 86 -4.39 -9.04 -11.35
C ARG A 86 -4.90 -8.80 -9.94
N THR A 87 -4.51 -9.64 -8.99
CA THR A 87 -4.93 -9.52 -7.58
C THR A 87 -4.36 -8.27 -6.92
N THR A 88 -3.12 -7.89 -7.25
CA THR A 88 -2.46 -6.71 -6.64
C THR A 88 -2.76 -5.40 -7.37
N ALA A 89 -3.29 -5.42 -8.60
CA ALA A 89 -3.56 -4.22 -9.38
C ALA A 89 -4.30 -3.09 -8.61
N PRO A 90 -5.40 -3.36 -7.86
CA PRO A 90 -6.05 -2.31 -7.08
C PRO A 90 -5.15 -1.75 -5.98
N ALA A 91 -4.42 -2.62 -5.27
CA ALA A 91 -3.48 -2.24 -4.23
C ALA A 91 -2.33 -1.38 -4.78
N LEU A 92 -1.87 -1.62 -6.01
CA LEU A 92 -0.83 -0.80 -6.66
C LEU A 92 -1.31 0.63 -6.92
N GLU A 93 -2.58 0.82 -7.29
CA GLU A 93 -3.17 2.15 -7.47
C GLU A 93 -3.31 2.88 -6.13
N ASP A 94 -3.75 2.17 -5.08
CA ASP A 94 -3.84 2.73 -3.72
C ASP A 94 -2.47 3.13 -3.17
N ALA A 95 -1.45 2.30 -3.42
CA ALA A 95 -0.08 2.62 -3.07
C ALA A 95 0.46 3.83 -3.83
N ARG A 96 0.13 3.98 -5.12
CA ARG A 96 0.53 5.16 -5.90
C ARG A 96 -0.05 6.43 -5.30
N ARG A 97 -1.34 6.43 -4.98
CA ARG A 97 -2.00 7.56 -4.33
C ARG A 97 -1.38 7.88 -2.96
N ALA A 98 -1.11 6.87 -2.13
CA ALA A 98 -0.46 7.07 -0.84
C ALA A 98 0.96 7.65 -0.98
N LEU A 99 1.70 7.23 -2.01
CA LEU A 99 3.01 7.79 -2.34
C LEU A 99 2.88 9.24 -2.79
N ASP A 100 1.94 9.54 -3.68
CA ASP A 100 1.69 10.88 -4.18
C ASP A 100 1.25 11.83 -3.05
N GLU A 101 0.50 11.36 -2.06
CA GLU A 101 0.17 12.14 -0.86
C GLU A 101 1.42 12.40 0.01
N ARG A 102 2.32 11.41 0.13
CA ARG A 102 3.57 11.52 0.90
C ARG A 102 4.59 12.45 0.24
N ILE A 103 4.74 12.38 -1.09
CA ILE A 103 5.74 13.15 -1.85
C ILE A 103 5.16 14.49 -2.34
N GLY A 104 3.85 14.52 -2.62
CA GLY A 104 3.11 15.68 -3.12
C GLY A 104 2.64 16.65 -2.04
N HIS A 105 3.21 16.62 -0.84
CA HIS A 105 3.04 17.71 0.11
C HIS A 105 4.09 18.83 -0.12
N PRO A 106 3.64 20.09 -0.34
CA PRO A 106 4.47 21.29 -0.25
C PRO A 106 4.98 21.58 1.17
#